data_AF-A0A382WBN6-F1
#
_entry.id   AF-A0A382WBN6-F1
#
_cell.length_a   1.000
_cell.length_b   1.000
_cell.length_c   1.000
_cell.angle_alpha   90.00
_cell.angle_beta   90.00
_cell.angle_gamma   90.00
#
_symmetry.space_group_name_H-M   'P 1'
#
loop_
_entity.id
_entity.type
_entity.pdbx_description
1 polymer ?
#
loop_
_entity_poly.entity_id
_entity_poly.type
_entity_poly.pdbx_seq_one_letter_code
_entity_poly.pdbx_strand_id
1 'polypeptide(L)'
;MASTPSDHPTPTPSQSIVIASVTAPSPPTAIPAPTATPSPVAGSDTKDFLPDGVPEYMRSVWLCTNGSALGVDDLTTSQSENNRCVVEVEYTDEFAVVTSNGIPNHDYESTLGCCAAEIDYEWKIPLFPQNAQSVTYAPERGAVAVSVNGVPFFGPEDGPGGDAVAFHHGYYEEDR
;
A
#
# COMPACT_ATOMS: atom_id res chain seq x y z
N MET A 1 -33.92 -34.01 -11.80
CA MET A 1 -33.67 -32.58 -11.53
C MET A 1 -32.70 -32.55 -10.35
N ALA A 2 -31.42 -32.32 -10.62
CA ALA A 2 -30.39 -32.25 -9.59
C ALA A 2 -30.09 -30.77 -9.35
N SER A 3 -30.25 -30.32 -8.11
CA SER A 3 -29.96 -28.95 -7.68
C SER A 3 -28.45 -28.76 -7.59
N THR A 4 -27.95 -27.68 -8.19
CA THR A 4 -26.57 -27.21 -8.07
C THR A 4 -26.31 -26.64 -6.68
N PRO A 5 -25.13 -26.87 -6.06
CA PRO A 5 -24.77 -26.21 -4.81
C PRO A 5 -24.38 -24.76 -5.07
N SER A 6 -24.82 -23.85 -4.21
CA SER A 6 -24.38 -22.45 -4.18
C SER A 6 -22.94 -22.39 -3.69
N ASP A 7 -22.06 -21.81 -4.51
CA ASP A 7 -20.73 -21.38 -4.09
C ASP A 7 -20.87 -20.29 -3.03
N HIS A 8 -20.36 -20.57 -1.84
CA HIS A 8 -20.20 -19.60 -0.78
C HIS A 8 -18.77 -19.05 -0.90
N PRO A 9 -18.56 -17.72 -0.98
CA PRO A 9 -17.21 -17.16 -1.09
C PRO A 9 -16.43 -17.50 0.18
N THR A 10 -15.31 -18.21 0.00
CA THR A 10 -14.32 -18.48 1.05
C THR A 10 -13.76 -17.15 1.54
N PRO A 11 -13.64 -16.92 2.86
CA PRO A 11 -13.05 -15.68 3.37
C PRO A 11 -11.59 -15.55 2.90
N THR A 12 -11.27 -14.43 2.28
CA THR A 12 -9.91 -14.04 1.90
C THR A 12 -9.04 -13.97 3.15
N PRO A 13 -7.83 -14.56 3.16
CA PRO A 13 -6.93 -14.43 4.30
C PRO A 13 -6.49 -12.97 4.44
N SER A 14 -6.87 -12.33 5.54
CA SER A 14 -6.44 -10.98 5.89
C SER A 14 -5.01 -10.99 6.45
N GLN A 15 -4.14 -10.15 5.90
CA GLN A 15 -2.76 -9.96 6.39
C GLN A 15 -2.66 -8.68 7.23
N SER A 16 -2.45 -8.81 8.55
CA SER A 16 -2.17 -7.67 9.44
C SER A 16 -0.65 -7.41 9.54
N ILE A 17 -0.23 -6.21 9.19
CA ILE A 17 1.17 -5.78 9.18
C ILE A 17 1.32 -4.49 10.01
N VAL A 18 2.32 -4.45 10.90
CA VAL A 18 2.63 -3.27 11.71
C VAL A 18 3.87 -2.59 11.14
N ILE A 19 3.74 -1.33 10.71
CA ILE A 19 4.88 -0.55 10.22
C ILE A 19 5.51 0.16 11.42
N ALA A 20 6.55 -0.44 12.00
CA ALA A 20 7.31 0.19 13.08
C ALA A 20 8.39 1.13 12.51
N SER A 21 8.46 2.36 13.01
CA SER A 21 9.44 3.36 12.62
C SER A 21 10.81 3.11 13.26
N VAL A 22 11.89 3.29 12.48
CA VAL A 22 13.29 2.97 12.82
C VAL A 22 14.24 4.14 12.43
N THR A 23 15.17 4.57 13.31
CA THR A 23 15.96 5.83 13.22
C THR A 23 16.97 5.73 12.10
N ALA A 24 17.03 6.77 11.26
CA ALA A 24 18.19 7.08 10.44
C ALA A 24 18.91 8.32 10.99
N PRO A 25 20.23 8.46 10.80
CA PRO A 25 20.94 9.71 11.11
C PRO A 25 20.38 10.88 10.29
N SER A 26 20.36 12.05 10.91
CA SER A 26 19.75 13.28 10.38
C SER A 26 20.27 13.66 8.99
N PRO A 27 19.40 14.00 8.01
CA PRO A 27 19.83 14.63 6.77
C PRO A 27 20.37 16.04 7.04
N PRO A 28 21.33 16.54 6.24
CA PRO A 28 21.83 17.90 6.37
C PRO A 28 20.73 18.93 6.10
N THR A 29 20.77 20.02 6.86
CA THR A 29 19.83 21.16 6.85
C THR A 29 19.49 21.63 5.44
N ALA A 30 18.24 21.46 5.01
CA ALA A 30 17.73 22.03 3.77
C ALA A 30 17.58 23.56 3.89
N ILE A 31 18.00 24.27 2.85
CA ILE A 31 17.83 25.72 2.68
C ILE A 31 16.34 26.04 2.48
N PRO A 32 15.77 27.08 3.10
CA PRO A 32 14.36 27.43 2.92
C PRO A 32 14.09 27.90 1.48
N ALA A 33 13.06 27.30 0.85
CA ALA A 33 12.51 27.74 -0.43
C ALA A 33 11.75 29.09 -0.26
N PRO A 34 11.69 29.94 -1.30
CA PRO A 34 11.02 31.24 -1.22
C PRO A 34 9.49 31.09 -1.10
N THR A 35 8.91 31.91 -0.22
CA THR A 35 7.48 32.01 0.07
C THR A 35 6.69 32.43 -1.17
N ALA A 36 5.81 31.55 -1.68
CA ALA A 36 4.78 31.91 -2.65
C ALA A 36 3.51 32.35 -1.92
N THR A 37 2.95 33.49 -2.33
CA THR A 37 1.68 34.06 -1.84
C THR A 37 0.50 33.14 -2.21
N PRO A 38 -0.39 32.77 -1.28
CA PRO A 38 -1.57 31.98 -1.62
C PRO A 38 -2.66 32.85 -2.25
N SER A 39 -3.09 32.47 -3.46
CA SER A 39 -4.38 32.89 -4.03
C SER A 39 -5.52 32.06 -3.41
N PRO A 40 -6.73 32.62 -3.23
CA PRO A 40 -7.82 31.90 -2.59
C PRO A 40 -8.48 30.96 -3.60
N VAL A 41 -8.61 29.68 -3.25
CA VAL A 41 -9.47 28.74 -3.98
C VAL A 41 -10.54 28.25 -3.01
N ALA A 42 -11.78 28.39 -3.46
CA ALA A 42 -13.01 28.09 -2.76
C ALA A 42 -13.28 26.59 -2.63
N GLY A 43 -14.03 26.23 -1.59
CA GLY A 43 -14.75 24.95 -1.50
C GLY A 43 -14.40 24.15 -0.25
N SER A 44 -15.06 24.46 0.86
CA SER A 44 -15.02 23.64 2.08
C SER A 44 -15.84 22.37 1.83
N ASP A 45 -15.21 21.35 1.23
CA ASP A 45 -15.71 19.98 1.30
C ASP A 45 -15.48 19.46 2.74
N THR A 46 -16.45 18.77 3.31
CA THR A 46 -16.35 18.02 4.58
C THR A 46 -15.28 16.91 4.57
N LYS A 47 -14.42 16.87 3.54
CA LYS A 47 -13.37 15.88 3.27
C LYS A 47 -12.02 16.18 3.91
N ASP A 48 -11.88 17.37 4.52
CA ASP A 48 -10.63 17.81 5.15
C ASP A 48 -10.67 17.69 6.68
N PHE A 49 -11.66 17.00 7.28
CA PHE A 49 -11.68 16.85 8.73
C PHE A 49 -10.77 15.69 9.16
N LEU A 50 -9.62 16.04 9.74
CA LEU A 50 -8.83 15.11 10.55
C LEU A 50 -9.40 15.08 11.98
N PRO A 51 -9.56 13.89 12.59
CA PRO A 51 -9.89 13.79 14.00
C PRO A 51 -8.84 14.49 14.88
N ASP A 52 -9.28 15.01 16.03
CA ASP A 52 -8.38 15.58 17.03
C ASP A 52 -7.31 14.57 17.45
N GLY A 53 -6.05 15.00 17.54
CA GLY A 53 -4.92 14.13 17.88
C GLY A 53 -4.26 13.44 16.68
N VAL A 54 -4.86 13.48 15.49
CA VAL A 54 -4.22 13.01 14.26
C VAL A 54 -3.28 14.09 13.72
N PRO A 55 -2.01 13.75 13.41
CA PRO A 55 -1.08 14.72 12.86
C PRO A 55 -1.52 15.27 11.50
N GLU A 56 -1.26 16.56 11.28
CA GLU A 56 -1.57 17.25 10.02
C GLU A 56 -0.96 16.60 8.78
N TYR A 57 0.17 15.90 8.92
CA TYR A 57 0.79 15.22 7.78
C TYR A 57 -0.05 14.04 7.26
N MET A 58 -1.05 13.56 8.02
CA MET A 58 -1.98 12.52 7.57
C MET A 58 -3.18 13.10 6.79
N ARG A 59 -3.31 14.43 6.70
CA ARG A 59 -4.42 15.10 6.02
C ARG A 59 -4.39 14.77 4.53
N SER A 60 -5.49 14.19 4.04
CA SER A 60 -5.74 14.00 2.59
C SER A 60 -4.61 13.27 1.84
N VAL A 61 -3.87 12.40 2.54
CA VAL A 61 -2.75 11.62 1.96
C VAL A 61 -3.24 10.41 1.16
N TRP A 62 -4.30 9.76 1.65
CA TRP A 62 -4.76 8.48 1.13
C TRP A 62 -5.54 8.62 -0.16
N LEU A 63 -5.13 7.85 -1.16
CA LEU A 63 -5.83 7.69 -2.43
C LEU A 63 -6.81 6.52 -2.32
N CYS A 64 -7.69 6.38 -3.31
CA CYS A 64 -8.63 5.25 -3.40
C CYS A 64 -9.64 5.15 -2.24
N THR A 65 -9.78 6.21 -1.47
CA THR A 65 -10.79 6.30 -0.41
C THR A 65 -12.16 6.58 -1.01
N ASN A 66 -13.21 6.17 -0.29
CA ASN A 66 -14.62 6.50 -0.59
C ASN A 66 -15.12 6.03 -1.96
N GLY A 67 -14.52 4.97 -2.53
CA GLY A 67 -14.92 4.43 -3.84
C GLY A 67 -14.67 5.40 -5.01
N SER A 68 -13.79 6.39 -4.84
CA SER A 68 -13.48 7.40 -5.87
C SER A 68 -12.55 6.88 -6.98
N ALA A 69 -12.00 5.68 -6.83
CA ALA A 69 -11.08 5.07 -7.77
C ALA A 69 -11.73 4.79 -9.13
N LEU A 70 -11.02 5.13 -10.20
CA LEU A 70 -11.38 4.69 -11.55
C LEU A 70 -11.11 3.18 -11.69
N GLY A 71 -11.79 2.57 -12.65
CA GLY A 71 -11.48 1.20 -13.03
C GLY A 71 -10.16 1.15 -13.78
N VAL A 72 -9.38 0.10 -13.53
CA VAL A 72 -8.08 -0.16 -14.15
C VAL A 72 -8.05 -1.58 -14.69
N ASP A 73 -7.24 -1.80 -15.74
CA ASP A 73 -7.14 -3.10 -16.41
C ASP A 73 -5.73 -3.71 -16.24
N ASP A 74 -5.66 -5.04 -16.28
CA ASP A 74 -4.39 -5.76 -16.39
C ASP A 74 -4.03 -5.93 -17.87
N LEU A 75 -3.12 -5.11 -18.35
CA LEU A 75 -2.69 -5.05 -19.74
C LEU A 75 -1.89 -6.30 -20.17
N THR A 76 -1.63 -7.24 -19.26
CA THR A 76 -1.11 -8.58 -19.62
C THR A 76 -2.14 -9.37 -20.44
N THR A 77 -3.43 -9.08 -20.28
CA THR A 77 -4.51 -9.69 -21.04
C THR A 77 -5.20 -8.67 -21.95
N SER A 78 -5.99 -9.14 -22.92
CA SER A 78 -6.83 -8.27 -23.76
C SER A 78 -8.22 -8.03 -23.16
N GLN A 79 -8.47 -8.51 -21.93
CA GLN A 79 -9.74 -8.32 -21.23
C GLN A 79 -9.73 -6.96 -20.55
N SER A 80 -10.94 -6.46 -20.25
CA SER A 80 -11.10 -5.32 -19.36
C SER A 80 -11.69 -5.86 -18.06
N GLU A 81 -10.85 -5.89 -17.03
CA GLU A 81 -11.21 -6.36 -15.71
C GLU A 81 -11.90 -5.25 -14.89
N ASN A 82 -11.62 -3.97 -15.18
CA ASN A 82 -12.18 -2.81 -14.47
C ASN A 82 -12.00 -2.94 -12.93
N ASN A 83 -10.82 -3.42 -12.53
CA ASN A 83 -10.39 -3.55 -11.14
C ASN A 83 -10.35 -2.18 -10.47
N ARG A 84 -10.57 -2.10 -9.15
CA ARG A 84 -10.60 -0.82 -8.43
C ARG A 84 -9.81 -0.90 -7.15
N CYS A 85 -8.89 0.03 -6.96
CA CYS A 85 -8.24 0.19 -5.66
C CYS A 85 -9.27 0.64 -4.62
N VAL A 86 -9.17 0.06 -3.42
CA VAL A 86 -9.96 0.45 -2.24
C VAL A 86 -8.99 0.65 -1.09
N VAL A 87 -9.14 1.79 -0.41
CA VAL A 87 -8.44 2.10 0.84
C VAL A 87 -9.45 2.65 1.85
N GLU A 88 -9.45 2.07 3.05
CA GLU A 88 -10.16 2.62 4.19
C GLU A 88 -9.18 2.93 5.31
N VAL A 89 -9.42 4.01 6.04
CA VAL A 89 -8.52 4.47 7.11
C VAL A 89 -9.33 4.77 8.34
N GLU A 90 -9.01 4.08 9.42
CA GLU A 90 -9.50 4.35 10.76
C GLU A 90 -8.37 4.95 11.59
N TYR A 91 -8.64 6.07 12.27
CA TYR A 91 -7.70 6.66 13.20
C TYR A 91 -8.06 6.27 14.63
N THR A 92 -7.07 5.74 15.34
CA THR A 92 -7.09 5.53 16.79
C THR A 92 -6.21 6.57 17.46
N ASP A 93 -6.11 6.53 18.79
CA ASP A 93 -5.21 7.43 19.53
C ASP A 93 -3.71 7.21 19.18
N GLU A 94 -3.34 6.05 18.66
CA GLU A 94 -1.94 5.65 18.43
C GLU A 94 -1.61 5.37 16.95
N PHE A 95 -2.56 4.84 16.19
CA PHE A 95 -2.34 4.36 14.82
C PHE A 95 -3.36 4.93 13.83
N ALA A 96 -2.90 5.14 12.59
CA ALA A 96 -3.75 4.99 11.42
C ALA A 96 -3.80 3.49 11.07
N VAL A 97 -5.00 2.91 11.16
CA VAL A 97 -5.30 1.54 10.71
C VAL A 97 -5.82 1.64 9.28
N VAL A 98 -5.05 1.15 8.33
CA VAL A 98 -5.31 1.27 6.90
C VAL A 98 -5.64 -0.10 6.34
N THR A 99 -6.81 -0.28 5.76
CA THR A 99 -7.16 -1.49 5.01
C THR A 99 -7.11 -1.22 3.52
N SER A 100 -6.71 -2.22 2.73
CA SER A 100 -6.72 -2.13 1.27
C SER A 100 -6.87 -3.49 0.61
N ASN A 101 -7.43 -3.49 -0.60
CA ASN A 101 -7.50 -4.66 -1.47
C ASN A 101 -6.25 -4.87 -2.34
N GLY A 102 -5.22 -4.00 -2.23
CA GLY A 102 -3.92 -4.18 -2.90
C GLY A 102 -3.90 -3.91 -4.41
N ILE A 103 -5.01 -3.45 -5.01
CA ILE A 103 -5.09 -3.13 -6.43
C ILE A 103 -4.48 -1.74 -6.72
N PRO A 104 -3.64 -1.58 -7.76
CA PRO A 104 -3.15 -0.27 -8.18
C PRO A 104 -4.26 0.66 -8.69
N ASN A 105 -4.02 1.96 -8.64
CA ASN A 105 -4.94 2.99 -9.14
C ASN A 105 -4.63 3.45 -10.58
N HIS A 106 -3.85 2.67 -11.32
CA HIS A 106 -3.50 2.85 -12.72
C HIS A 106 -3.47 1.48 -13.41
N ASP A 107 -3.56 1.44 -14.73
CA ASP A 107 -3.40 0.20 -15.49
C ASP A 107 -2.02 -0.41 -15.26
N TYR A 108 -1.93 -1.74 -15.22
CA TYR A 108 -0.70 -2.46 -14.86
C TYR A 108 -0.50 -3.71 -15.71
N GLU A 109 0.70 -4.28 -15.66
CA GLU A 109 1.03 -5.57 -16.30
C GLU A 109 1.53 -6.56 -15.23
N SER A 110 0.76 -7.61 -14.94
CA SER A 110 1.17 -8.71 -14.06
C SER A 110 2.24 -9.63 -14.66
N THR A 111 2.38 -9.65 -15.99
CA THR A 111 3.37 -10.47 -16.73
C THR A 111 3.35 -11.96 -16.34
N LEU A 112 4.52 -12.55 -16.01
CA LEU A 112 4.68 -13.96 -15.65
C LEU A 112 4.11 -14.29 -14.27
N GLY A 113 3.96 -13.29 -13.40
CA GLY A 113 3.46 -13.44 -12.04
C GLY A 113 1.94 -13.38 -11.96
N CYS A 114 1.23 -13.59 -13.07
CA CYS A 114 -0.23 -13.54 -13.18
C CYS A 114 -0.94 -13.93 -11.88
N CYS A 115 -2.01 -13.26 -11.48
CA CYS A 115 -2.64 -12.08 -12.01
C CYS A 115 -2.96 -11.22 -10.80
N ALA A 116 -2.93 -9.89 -10.92
CA ALA A 116 -3.30 -9.06 -9.79
C ALA A 116 -4.74 -9.39 -9.39
N ALA A 117 -4.90 -9.69 -8.11
CA ALA A 117 -6.18 -10.02 -7.51
C ALA A 117 -6.32 -9.22 -6.22
N GLU A 118 -7.56 -9.01 -5.81
CA GLU A 118 -7.84 -8.38 -4.53
C GLU A 118 -7.34 -9.27 -3.39
N ILE A 119 -6.55 -8.68 -2.51
CA ILE A 119 -6.05 -9.30 -1.29
C ILE A 119 -6.27 -8.31 -0.16
N ASP A 120 -6.86 -8.78 0.94
CA ASP A 120 -7.15 -7.94 2.10
C ASP A 120 -5.89 -7.70 2.94
N TYR A 121 -5.36 -6.50 2.86
CA TYR A 121 -4.28 -6.01 3.72
C TYR A 121 -4.81 -5.12 4.84
N GLU A 122 -4.20 -5.22 6.01
CA GLU A 122 -4.36 -4.29 7.13
C GLU A 122 -2.99 -3.79 7.57
N TRP A 123 -2.84 -2.47 7.67
CA TRP A 123 -1.61 -1.80 8.07
C TRP A 123 -1.84 -0.96 9.31
N LYS A 124 -0.97 -1.10 10.31
CA LYS A 124 -0.96 -0.22 11.48
C LYS A 124 0.23 0.72 11.40
N ILE A 125 -0.04 2.00 11.15
CA ILE A 125 0.95 3.05 10.98
C ILE A 125 0.89 3.98 12.19
N PRO A 126 1.96 4.10 13.00
CA PRO A 126 1.98 4.99 14.15
C PRO A 126 1.72 6.45 13.75
N LEU A 127 0.88 7.14 14.52
CA LEU A 127 0.63 8.57 14.35
C LEU A 127 1.80 9.44 14.84
N PHE A 128 2.65 8.91 15.70
CA PHE A 128 3.83 9.63 16.19
C PHE A 128 5.06 8.73 16.05
N PRO A 129 5.49 8.46 14.81
CA PRO A 129 6.59 7.54 14.57
C PRO A 129 7.85 8.03 15.26
N GLN A 130 8.52 7.11 15.93
CA GLN A 130 9.82 7.34 16.54
C GLN A 130 10.91 6.72 15.69
N ASN A 131 11.99 7.44 15.60
CA ASN A 131 13.29 6.92 15.23
C ASN A 131 13.65 5.70 16.15
N ALA A 132 13.66 4.45 15.65
CA ALA A 132 14.23 3.27 16.36
C ALA A 132 15.75 3.11 16.34
N GLN A 133 16.26 2.52 17.41
CA GLN A 133 17.68 2.58 17.78
C GLN A 133 18.58 1.59 17.02
N SER A 134 18.02 0.72 16.19
CA SER A 134 18.75 -0.29 15.42
C SER A 134 18.09 -0.55 14.08
N VAL A 135 18.90 -0.93 13.09
CA VAL A 135 18.40 -1.38 11.79
C VAL A 135 17.68 -2.72 11.96
N THR A 136 16.49 -2.82 11.37
CA THR A 136 15.76 -4.08 11.19
C THR A 136 15.85 -4.43 9.72
N TYR A 137 16.33 -5.63 9.40
CA TYR A 137 16.33 -6.12 8.04
C TYR A 137 14.90 -6.44 7.59
N ALA A 138 14.64 -6.28 6.30
CA ALA A 138 13.39 -6.77 5.72
C ALA A 138 13.21 -8.26 6.03
N PRO A 139 11.98 -8.72 6.29
CA PRO A 139 11.72 -10.15 6.36
C PRO A 139 12.05 -10.80 5.01
N GLU A 140 12.46 -12.07 5.01
CA GLU A 140 12.74 -12.82 3.78
C GLU A 140 11.52 -12.92 2.84
N ARG A 141 10.30 -12.75 3.38
CA ARG A 141 9.04 -12.79 2.64
C ARG A 141 8.01 -11.85 3.25
N GLY A 142 7.12 -11.36 2.40
CA GLY A 142 6.00 -10.52 2.79
C GLY A 142 6.23 -9.04 2.49
N ALA A 143 5.20 -8.25 2.71
CA ALA A 143 5.23 -6.84 2.38
C ALA A 143 5.97 -6.03 3.47
N VAL A 144 6.78 -5.06 3.03
CA VAL A 144 7.68 -4.25 3.85
C VAL A 144 7.24 -2.80 3.97
N ALA A 145 6.35 -2.36 3.07
CA ALA A 145 5.75 -1.03 3.09
C ALA A 145 4.42 -1.04 2.33
N VAL A 146 3.68 0.05 2.43
CA VAL A 146 2.44 0.30 1.68
C VAL A 146 2.49 1.68 1.04
N SER A 147 2.03 1.80 -0.20
CA SER A 147 1.82 3.09 -0.86
C SER A 147 0.51 3.74 -0.41
N VAL A 148 0.36 5.04 -0.68
CA VAL A 148 -0.84 5.80 -0.31
C VAL A 148 -2.12 5.37 -1.07
N ASN A 149 -2.00 4.55 -2.13
CA ASN A 149 -3.13 3.91 -2.82
C ASN A 149 -3.41 2.48 -2.31
N GLY A 150 -2.69 2.02 -1.27
CA GLY A 150 -2.93 0.73 -0.62
C GLY A 150 -2.16 -0.46 -1.19
N VAL A 151 -1.32 -0.26 -2.21
CA VAL A 151 -0.50 -1.34 -2.81
C VAL A 151 0.68 -1.70 -1.89
N PRO A 152 0.89 -2.98 -1.56
CA PRO A 152 2.07 -3.44 -0.82
C PRO A 152 3.36 -3.31 -1.64
N PHE A 153 4.45 -2.92 -0.98
CA PHE A 153 5.82 -3.13 -1.48
C PHE A 153 6.39 -4.40 -0.86
N PHE A 154 7.00 -5.24 -1.68
CA PHE A 154 7.73 -6.43 -1.24
C PHE A 154 9.24 -6.17 -1.24
N GLY A 155 9.96 -6.92 -0.42
CA GLY A 155 11.42 -6.89 -0.38
C GLY A 155 12.06 -7.38 -1.69
N PRO A 156 13.41 -7.35 -1.78
CA PRO A 156 14.15 -7.82 -2.96
C PRO A 156 14.08 -9.34 -3.17
N GLU A 157 13.44 -10.10 -2.29
CA GLU A 157 13.34 -11.55 -2.37
C GLU A 157 12.32 -12.01 -3.41
N ASP A 158 12.73 -12.95 -4.26
CA ASP A 158 11.92 -13.56 -5.32
C ASP A 158 11.07 -14.74 -4.78
N GLY A 159 10.19 -15.30 -5.61
CA GLY A 159 9.29 -16.43 -5.31
C GLY A 159 9.88 -17.59 -4.48
N PRO A 160 11.13 -18.05 -4.69
CA PRO A 160 11.76 -19.07 -3.84
C PRO A 160 12.47 -18.55 -2.58
N GLY A 161 12.52 -17.24 -2.35
CA GLY A 161 13.19 -16.60 -1.21
C GLY A 161 14.65 -16.24 -1.47
N GLY A 162 15.08 -16.26 -2.74
CA GLY A 162 16.40 -15.79 -3.17
C GLY A 162 16.38 -14.30 -3.54
N ASP A 163 17.53 -13.64 -3.56
CA ASP A 163 17.65 -12.23 -3.99
C ASP A 163 17.33 -12.10 -5.49
N ALA A 164 16.26 -11.37 -5.84
CA ALA A 164 15.83 -11.15 -7.21
C ALA A 164 16.94 -10.52 -8.10
N VAL A 165 17.86 -9.76 -7.50
CA VAL A 165 19.05 -9.24 -8.21
C VAL A 165 20.04 -10.37 -8.49
N ALA A 166 20.20 -11.29 -7.55
CA ALA A 166 21.10 -12.42 -7.71
C ALA A 166 20.64 -13.40 -8.81
N PHE A 167 19.32 -13.56 -9.02
CA PHE A 167 18.79 -14.28 -10.19
C PHE A 167 19.16 -13.61 -11.52
N HIS A 168 18.96 -12.29 -11.63
CA HIS A 168 19.30 -11.53 -12.84
C HIS A 168 20.79 -11.68 -13.25
N HIS A 169 21.67 -11.88 -12.26
CA HIS A 169 23.10 -12.10 -12.48
C HIS A 169 23.53 -13.57 -12.50
N GLY A 170 22.59 -14.52 -12.44
CA GLY A 170 22.86 -15.96 -12.56
C GLY A 170 23.59 -16.57 -11.36
N TYR A 171 23.47 -15.98 -10.17
CA TYR A 171 24.12 -16.50 -8.95
C TYR A 171 23.38 -17.68 -8.32
N TYR A 172 22.15 -17.97 -8.75
CA TYR A 172 21.43 -19.20 -8.47
C TYR A 172 20.45 -19.52 -9.60
N GLU A 173 20.04 -20.79 -9.71
CA GLU A 173 18.95 -21.22 -10.59
C GLU A 173 17.65 -21.28 -9.79
N GLU A 174 16.57 -20.73 -10.36
CA GLU A 174 15.24 -20.80 -9.76
C GLU A 174 14.69 -22.24 -9.95
N ASP A 175 14.64 -23.01 -8.86
CA ASP A 175 13.90 -24.26 -8.76
C ASP A 175 12.43 -23.90 -8.50
N ARG A 176 11.57 -24.06 -9.52
CA ARG A 176 10.11 -23.89 -9.44
C ARG A 176 9.39 -25.24 -9.43
#